data_AF-A0A7X6T2T7-F1
#
_entry.id   AF-A0A7X6T2T7-F1
#
_cell.length_a   1.000
_cell.length_b   1.000
_cell.length_c   1.000
_cell.angle_alpha   90.00
_cell.angle_beta   90.00
_cell.angle_gamma   90.00
#
_symmetry.space_group_name_H-M   'P 1'
#
loop_
_entity.id
_entity.type
_entity.pdbx_description
1 polymer ?
#
loop_
_entity_poly.entity_id
_entity_poly.type
_entity_poly.pdbx_seq_one_letter_code
_entity_poly.pdbx_strand_id
1 'polypeptide(L)'
;MQQLSRIFLSVLFLILSTLALQAQAFSFSAGTKQHIGPRLEKLKDFQGQKASDYLQKNQPTLVKFWASWCPLCLATLEETRDWRLDPDFKGVNIITLASPSHLKEQTPKDFRKWYSGVNYSDLPVIVNDGGDLTRDMGVAAYPSWALIDAQGKLQRVIKGHITKDQALALIANKDVDIQRTAPTFYRPSSTTAQQKDKATMIETKDIYLAGGCFWGVEAYFERIPGIIDAVSGYANGSTRNPSYEQVIYMNTGHAETVKVTYDPQRIDLETILRHFFRIIDPTSLNRQGNDRGTQYRSGIYYTDPADAPLITAALEREQTKWDRPIVVENMPLQAFDDAEEYHQDYLAKNPNGYCHVDLNLVDKPLPEEKMSLNIISAEHTKAVQSVGADKEPLINPQAYQVPSDEELRQRLSPLSYQVTQQDATERAYTHAYDSLFEPGIYVDIVSGEPLFSSDDKYDAGCGWPSFTKPIVPEVVTEHIDNSFNMQRIETRSRVADAHLGHVFPDGPRDRGGLRYCINGAALKFIPKAEMEAAGYGHLLHLVNDK
;
A
#
# COMPACT_ATOMS: atom_id res chain seq x y z
N MET A 1 -26.05 29.63 68.39
CA MET A 1 -26.53 29.24 67.04
C MET A 1 -26.25 30.28 65.94
N GLN A 2 -26.48 31.59 66.15
CA GLN A 2 -26.36 32.59 65.05
C GLN A 2 -24.97 32.74 64.40
N GLN A 3 -23.85 32.58 65.13
CA GLN A 3 -22.50 32.68 64.52
C GLN A 3 -22.17 31.54 63.54
N LEU A 4 -22.56 30.30 63.86
CA LEU A 4 -22.32 29.14 63.00
C LEU A 4 -23.05 29.27 61.65
N SER A 5 -24.26 29.82 61.66
CA SER A 5 -25.05 30.08 60.45
C SER A 5 -24.35 31.08 59.50
N ARG A 6 -23.71 32.14 60.03
CA ARG A 6 -22.99 33.12 59.20
C ARG A 6 -21.73 32.54 58.56
N ILE A 7 -20.97 31.70 59.29
CA ILE A 7 -19.78 31.05 58.75
C ILE A 7 -20.16 30.09 57.62
N PHE A 8 -21.22 29.29 57.81
CA PHE A 8 -21.73 28.40 56.77
C PHE A 8 -22.17 29.15 55.51
N LEU A 9 -22.86 30.29 55.65
CA LEU A 9 -23.30 31.09 54.51
C LEU A 9 -22.11 31.67 53.73
N SER A 10 -21.09 32.20 54.42
CA SER A 10 -19.89 32.75 53.79
C SER A 10 -19.07 31.70 53.05
N VAL A 11 -18.90 30.51 53.64
CA VAL A 11 -18.19 29.39 53.00
C VAL A 11 -18.96 28.87 51.79
N LEU A 12 -20.29 28.75 51.89
CA LEU A 12 -21.13 28.36 50.75
C LEU A 12 -21.05 29.37 49.61
N PHE A 13 -21.03 30.67 49.90
CA PHE A 13 -20.86 31.72 48.89
C PHE A 13 -19.49 31.68 48.21
N LEU A 14 -18.43 31.37 48.96
CA LEU A 14 -17.08 31.21 48.41
C LEU A 14 -16.98 29.96 47.50
N ILE A 15 -17.61 28.85 47.88
CA ILE A 15 -17.64 27.62 47.08
C ILE A 15 -18.49 27.81 45.81
N LEU A 16 -19.63 28.53 45.90
CA LEU A 16 -20.44 28.88 44.74
C LEU A 16 -19.70 29.82 43.78
N SER A 17 -18.91 30.77 44.28
CA SER A 17 -18.16 31.69 43.42
C SER A 17 -16.98 31.01 42.72
N THR A 18 -16.27 30.06 43.37
CA THR A 18 -15.21 29.29 42.72
C THR A 18 -15.74 28.29 41.71
N LEU A 19 -16.87 27.62 41.98
CA LEU A 19 -17.58 26.78 41.01
C LEU A 19 -18.05 27.58 39.79
N ALA A 20 -18.60 28.78 39.99
CA ALA A 20 -18.98 29.67 38.89
C ALA A 20 -17.77 30.08 38.03
N LEU A 21 -16.62 30.38 38.65
CA LEU A 21 -15.39 30.73 37.94
C LEU A 21 -14.82 29.54 37.14
N GLN A 22 -14.86 28.33 37.70
CA GLN A 22 -14.45 27.10 37.00
C GLN A 22 -15.41 26.75 35.85
N ALA A 23 -16.72 26.90 36.05
CA ALA A 23 -17.71 26.71 34.99
C ALA A 23 -17.53 27.72 33.84
N GLN A 24 -17.23 28.98 34.15
CA GLN A 24 -16.88 29.99 33.16
C GLN A 24 -15.59 29.64 32.40
N ALA A 25 -14.54 29.18 33.09
CA ALA A 25 -13.29 28.76 32.45
C ALA A 25 -13.46 27.55 31.52
N PHE A 26 -14.24 26.54 31.93
CA PHE A 26 -14.61 25.40 31.07
C PHE A 26 -15.43 25.84 29.86
N SER A 27 -16.37 26.76 30.05
CA SER A 27 -17.19 27.33 28.96
C SER A 27 -16.34 28.13 27.96
N PHE A 28 -15.34 28.87 28.44
CA PHE A 28 -14.38 29.60 27.60
C PHE A 28 -13.52 28.65 26.75
N SER A 29 -13.05 27.53 27.33
CA SER A 29 -12.29 26.48 26.64
C SER A 29 -13.12 25.74 25.58
N ALA A 30 -14.41 25.48 25.86
CA ALA A 30 -15.31 24.86 24.89
C ALA A 30 -15.65 25.81 23.72
N GLY A 31 -15.87 27.10 24.00
CA GLY A 31 -16.18 28.10 22.98
C GLY A 31 -15.02 28.37 22.01
N THR A 32 -13.77 28.43 22.50
CA THR A 32 -12.59 28.68 21.65
C THR A 32 -12.22 27.52 20.73
N LYS A 33 -12.64 26.29 21.03
CA LYS A 33 -12.49 25.14 20.14
C LYS A 33 -13.51 25.12 18.99
N GLN A 34 -14.68 25.76 19.15
CA GLN A 34 -15.67 25.82 18.08
C GLN A 34 -15.45 26.99 17.12
N HIS A 35 -14.96 28.14 17.59
CA HIS A 35 -14.69 29.32 16.74
C HIS A 35 -13.28 29.29 16.11
N ILE A 36 -13.15 28.52 15.04
CA ILE A 36 -11.91 28.27 14.28
C ILE A 36 -11.56 29.43 13.33
N GLY A 37 -12.53 30.04 12.67
CA GLY A 37 -12.33 31.08 11.64
C GLY A 37 -11.39 32.22 12.07
N PRO A 38 -11.61 32.88 13.23
CA PRO A 38 -10.73 33.95 13.71
C PRO A 38 -9.31 33.52 14.12
N ARG A 39 -9.03 32.21 14.21
CA ARG A 39 -7.67 31.66 14.36
C ARG A 39 -7.07 31.39 12.99
N LEU A 40 -7.85 30.78 12.09
CA LEU A 40 -7.48 30.53 10.70
C LEU A 40 -7.06 31.82 9.98
N GLU A 41 -7.86 32.89 10.08
CA GLU A 41 -7.59 34.21 9.47
C GLU A 41 -6.24 34.85 9.86
N LYS A 42 -5.66 34.44 11.00
CA LYS A 42 -4.37 34.93 11.52
C LYS A 42 -3.17 34.14 11.02
N LEU A 43 -3.38 32.93 10.49
CA LEU A 43 -2.33 32.15 9.84
C LEU A 43 -1.87 32.85 8.56
N LYS A 44 -0.73 32.39 8.06
CA LYS A 44 -0.15 32.83 6.80
C LYS A 44 0.03 31.66 5.86
N ASP A 45 0.11 31.94 4.58
CA ASP A 45 0.59 30.96 3.61
C ASP A 45 2.12 30.81 3.64
N PHE A 46 2.62 29.94 2.77
CA PHE A 46 4.05 29.73 2.58
C PHE A 46 4.80 31.01 2.14
N GLN A 47 4.16 31.87 1.35
CA GLN A 47 4.70 33.13 0.85
C GLN A 47 4.66 34.28 1.89
N GLY A 48 3.94 34.10 2.99
CA GLY A 48 3.80 35.06 4.09
C GLY A 48 2.59 36.00 3.98
N GLN A 49 1.73 35.81 2.96
CA GLN A 49 0.43 36.47 2.81
C GLN A 49 -0.56 35.91 3.86
N LYS A 50 -1.55 36.69 4.29
CA LYS A 50 -2.45 36.25 5.37
C LYS A 50 -3.53 35.33 4.82
N ALA A 51 -3.92 34.33 5.61
CA ALA A 51 -5.08 33.49 5.28
C ALA A 51 -6.35 34.32 5.03
N SER A 52 -6.54 35.42 5.78
CA SER A 52 -7.64 36.37 5.60
C SER A 52 -7.68 37.06 4.23
N ASP A 53 -6.57 37.13 3.50
CA ASP A 53 -6.53 37.69 2.14
C ASP A 53 -7.16 36.72 1.11
N TYR A 54 -7.37 35.46 1.48
CA TYR A 54 -8.00 34.41 0.66
C TYR A 54 -9.45 34.08 1.08
N LEU A 55 -10.01 34.78 2.08
CA LEU A 55 -11.30 34.45 2.70
C LEU A 55 -12.32 35.59 2.58
N GLN A 56 -13.44 35.33 1.93
CA GLN A 56 -14.62 36.20 1.90
C GLN A 56 -15.43 36.03 3.19
N LYS A 57 -15.56 37.11 3.98
CA LYS A 57 -16.11 37.08 5.35
C LYS A 57 -17.53 36.54 5.52
N ASN A 58 -18.35 36.55 4.47
CA ASN A 58 -19.75 36.12 4.53
C ASN A 58 -19.98 34.74 3.86
N GLN A 59 -18.91 34.01 3.54
CA GLN A 59 -18.98 32.70 2.92
C GLN A 59 -18.50 31.60 3.88
N PRO A 60 -19.10 30.38 3.85
CA PRO A 60 -18.52 29.23 4.51
C PRO A 60 -17.10 28.97 3.96
N THR A 61 -16.29 28.25 4.73
CA THR A 61 -14.92 27.91 4.37
C THR A 61 -14.71 26.40 4.44
N LEU A 62 -14.31 25.82 3.32
CA LEU A 62 -13.91 24.42 3.18
C LEU A 62 -12.37 24.35 3.21
N VAL A 63 -11.83 23.65 4.20
CA VAL A 63 -10.38 23.56 4.44
C VAL A 63 -9.89 22.15 4.16
N LYS A 64 -8.95 21.99 3.23
CA LYS A 64 -8.24 20.73 2.97
C LYS A 64 -6.98 20.61 3.82
N PHE A 65 -6.89 19.55 4.62
CA PHE A 65 -5.73 19.21 5.43
C PHE A 65 -4.87 18.18 4.73
N TRP A 66 -3.56 18.44 4.64
CA TRP A 66 -2.62 17.60 3.92
C TRP A 66 -1.22 17.60 4.53
N ALA A 67 -0.37 16.67 4.08
CA ALA A 67 1.04 16.60 4.44
C ALA A 67 1.96 16.22 3.26
N SER A 68 3.24 16.60 3.35
CA SER A 68 4.28 16.36 2.35
C SER A 68 4.60 14.88 2.13
N TRP A 69 4.43 14.05 3.14
CA TRP A 69 4.67 12.60 3.09
C TRP A 69 3.46 11.80 2.56
N CYS A 70 2.33 12.43 2.27
CA CYS A 70 1.05 11.78 1.97
C CYS A 70 0.77 11.74 0.45
N PRO A 71 0.90 10.60 -0.24
CA PRO A 71 0.78 10.56 -1.71
C PRO A 71 -0.61 10.96 -2.23
N LEU A 72 -1.66 10.44 -1.59
CA LEU A 72 -3.06 10.79 -1.89
C LEU A 72 -3.36 12.28 -1.71
N CYS A 73 -2.64 12.93 -0.79
CA CYS A 73 -2.78 14.35 -0.57
C CYS A 73 -2.21 15.16 -1.74
N LEU A 74 -0.97 14.86 -2.14
CA LEU A 74 -0.23 15.55 -3.20
C LEU A 74 -0.94 15.38 -4.56
N ALA A 75 -1.34 14.16 -4.90
CA ALA A 75 -2.03 13.82 -6.14
C ALA A 75 -3.36 14.59 -6.34
N THR A 76 -3.95 15.13 -5.28
CA THR A 76 -5.25 15.83 -5.33
C THR A 76 -5.15 17.33 -5.02
N LEU A 77 -3.94 17.90 -4.84
CA LEU A 77 -3.76 19.34 -4.62
C LEU A 77 -4.18 20.16 -5.85
N GLU A 78 -3.89 19.67 -7.05
CA GLU A 78 -4.28 20.31 -8.31
C GLU A 78 -5.80 20.40 -8.47
N GLU A 79 -6.53 19.32 -8.20
CA GLU A 79 -8.00 19.35 -8.16
C GLU A 79 -8.52 20.43 -7.18
N THR A 80 -7.86 20.61 -6.04
CA THR A 80 -8.26 21.61 -5.03
C THR A 80 -7.98 23.05 -5.48
N ARG A 81 -6.97 23.26 -6.34
CA ARG A 81 -6.76 24.53 -7.05
C ARG A 81 -7.90 24.77 -8.02
N ASP A 82 -8.27 23.77 -8.81
CA ASP A 82 -9.29 23.91 -9.85
C ASP A 82 -10.66 24.23 -9.25
N TRP A 83 -11.01 23.62 -8.11
CA TRP A 83 -12.24 23.96 -7.37
C TRP A 83 -12.30 25.42 -6.91
N ARG A 84 -11.16 26.10 -6.64
CA ARG A 84 -11.14 27.54 -6.32
C ARG A 84 -11.50 28.42 -7.52
N LEU A 85 -11.34 27.90 -8.74
CA LEU A 85 -11.60 28.60 -10.01
C LEU A 85 -12.97 28.22 -10.61
N ASP A 86 -13.54 27.11 -10.14
CA ASP A 86 -14.79 26.54 -10.63
C ASP A 86 -16.02 27.40 -10.23
N PRO A 87 -16.88 27.79 -11.20
CA PRO A 87 -18.07 28.61 -10.93
C PRO A 87 -19.04 28.03 -9.90
N ASP A 88 -19.10 26.70 -9.73
CA ASP A 88 -20.03 26.06 -8.78
C ASP A 88 -19.65 26.35 -7.32
N PHE A 89 -18.39 26.68 -7.05
CA PHE A 89 -17.88 27.03 -5.73
C PHE A 89 -17.82 28.55 -5.46
N LYS A 90 -18.38 29.40 -6.34
CA LYS A 90 -18.37 30.87 -6.22
C LYS A 90 -18.94 31.44 -4.89
N GLY A 91 -19.68 30.61 -4.14
CA GLY A 91 -20.25 30.93 -2.82
C GLY A 91 -19.46 30.43 -1.60
N VAL A 92 -18.31 29.78 -1.76
CA VAL A 92 -17.52 29.19 -0.67
C VAL A 92 -16.04 29.58 -0.78
N ASN A 93 -15.37 29.75 0.36
CA ASN A 93 -13.92 29.84 0.41
C ASN A 93 -13.31 28.43 0.43
N ILE A 94 -12.42 28.09 -0.50
CA ILE A 94 -11.69 26.80 -0.50
C ILE A 94 -10.22 27.08 -0.25
N ILE A 95 -9.64 26.57 0.84
CA ILE A 95 -8.21 26.75 1.15
C ILE A 95 -7.56 25.41 1.49
N THR A 96 -6.22 25.36 1.42
CA THR A 96 -5.45 24.20 1.91
C THR A 96 -4.62 24.59 3.13
N LEU A 97 -4.38 23.62 4.01
CA LEU A 97 -3.63 23.82 5.25
C LEU A 97 -2.68 22.64 5.49
N ALA A 98 -1.39 22.96 5.62
CA ALA A 98 -0.34 22.04 6.05
C ALA A 98 0.09 22.37 7.49
N SER A 99 0.50 21.36 8.27
CA SER A 99 0.83 21.53 9.69
C SER A 99 2.23 20.99 10.05
N PRO A 100 3.31 21.74 9.78
CA PRO A 100 4.67 21.33 10.13
C PRO A 100 4.84 20.96 11.61
N SER A 101 5.67 19.95 11.90
CA SER A 101 5.81 19.31 13.21
C SER A 101 4.52 18.70 13.82
N HIS A 102 3.50 18.38 13.01
CA HIS A 102 2.28 17.71 13.47
C HIS A 102 1.90 16.53 12.57
N LEU A 103 1.40 15.44 13.16
CA LEU A 103 1.05 14.19 12.45
C LEU A 103 2.17 13.73 11.50
N LYS A 104 3.38 13.55 12.03
CA LYS A 104 4.61 13.16 11.32
C LYS A 104 5.07 14.11 10.18
N GLU A 105 4.46 15.27 10.02
CA GLU A 105 4.95 16.28 9.06
C GLU A 105 6.34 16.80 9.45
N GLN A 106 7.12 17.16 8.43
CA GLN A 106 8.45 17.76 8.51
C GLN A 106 8.50 18.99 9.43
N THR A 107 9.70 19.36 9.90
CA THR A 107 9.86 20.60 10.68
C THR A 107 9.47 21.83 9.84
N PRO A 108 9.06 22.96 10.45
CA PRO A 108 8.76 24.19 9.72
C PRO A 108 9.87 24.67 8.78
N LYS A 109 11.14 24.34 9.07
CA LYS A 109 12.27 24.69 8.21
C LYS A 109 12.37 23.74 7.02
N ASP A 110 12.25 22.44 7.27
CA ASP A 110 12.44 21.40 6.25
C ASP A 110 11.24 21.33 5.31
N PHE A 111 10.01 21.42 5.85
CA PHE A 111 8.78 21.58 5.07
C PHE A 111 8.89 22.77 4.11
N ARG A 112 9.39 23.92 4.61
CA ARG A 112 9.54 25.12 3.77
C ARG A 112 10.61 24.96 2.69
N LYS A 113 11.71 24.26 2.99
CA LYS A 113 12.74 23.91 1.99
C LYS A 113 12.16 22.95 0.93
N TRP A 114 11.50 21.88 1.36
CA TRP A 114 10.86 20.89 0.49
C TRP A 114 9.81 21.55 -0.43
N TYR A 115 8.89 22.33 0.13
CA TYR A 115 7.82 23.00 -0.63
C TYR A 115 8.37 23.98 -1.68
N SER A 116 9.50 24.65 -1.42
CA SER A 116 10.14 25.53 -2.41
C SER A 116 10.62 24.81 -3.69
N GLY A 117 10.72 23.48 -3.66
CA GLY A 117 11.01 22.64 -4.83
C GLY A 117 9.77 22.13 -5.57
N VAL A 118 8.54 22.42 -5.09
CA VAL A 118 7.30 21.91 -5.69
C VAL A 118 6.50 23.05 -6.31
N ASN A 119 6.09 22.89 -7.57
CA ASN A 119 5.47 23.97 -8.35
C ASN A 119 3.94 24.02 -8.19
N TYR A 120 3.46 24.67 -7.12
CA TYR A 120 2.04 24.95 -6.89
C TYR A 120 1.77 26.47 -6.82
N SER A 121 2.05 27.20 -7.91
CA SER A 121 2.01 28.67 -7.97
C SER A 121 0.70 29.31 -7.51
N ASP A 122 -0.44 28.67 -7.77
CA ASP A 122 -1.77 29.28 -7.66
C ASP A 122 -2.64 28.69 -6.52
N LEU A 123 -2.07 27.82 -5.68
CA LEU A 123 -2.77 27.19 -4.55
C LEU A 123 -2.31 27.81 -3.22
N PRO A 124 -3.20 28.50 -2.46
CA PRO A 124 -2.82 28.99 -1.14
C PRO A 124 -2.67 27.82 -0.16
N VAL A 125 -1.43 27.63 0.29
CA VAL A 125 -1.03 26.66 1.31
C VAL A 125 -0.83 27.39 2.62
N ILE A 126 -1.90 27.44 3.42
CA ILE A 126 -1.86 28.01 4.77
C ILE A 126 -0.99 27.11 5.66
N VAL A 127 -0.06 27.70 6.40
CA VAL A 127 0.87 26.95 7.24
C VAL A 127 0.52 27.12 8.71
N ASN A 128 0.30 26.00 9.38
CA ASN A 128 -0.05 25.91 10.79
C ASN A 128 1.08 25.22 11.58
N ASP A 129 2.21 25.92 11.77
CA ASP A 129 3.39 25.40 12.46
C ASP A 129 3.03 24.89 13.87
N GLY A 130 3.30 23.62 14.16
CA GLY A 130 2.96 22.94 15.42
C GLY A 130 1.55 22.32 15.47
N GLY A 131 0.69 22.62 14.50
CA GLY A 131 -0.60 21.94 14.31
C GLY A 131 -1.63 22.15 15.42
N ASP A 132 -1.62 23.28 16.15
CA ASP A 132 -2.58 23.54 17.23
C ASP A 132 -4.03 23.61 16.71
N LEU A 133 -4.26 24.38 15.64
CA LEU A 133 -5.58 24.52 15.00
C LEU A 133 -6.10 23.18 14.47
N THR A 134 -5.25 22.43 13.76
CA THR A 134 -5.51 21.10 13.20
C THR A 134 -5.97 20.10 14.27
N ARG A 135 -5.27 20.10 15.40
CA ARG A 135 -5.59 19.27 16.58
C ARG A 135 -6.90 19.69 17.26
N ASP A 136 -7.13 21.00 17.43
CA ASP A 136 -8.37 21.51 18.03
C ASP A 136 -9.60 21.27 17.15
N MET A 137 -9.42 21.20 15.83
CA MET A 137 -10.46 20.79 14.88
C MET A 137 -10.74 19.28 14.91
N GLY A 138 -9.89 18.48 15.55
CA GLY A 138 -10.03 17.02 15.62
C GLY A 138 -9.53 16.28 14.36
N VAL A 139 -8.69 16.92 13.53
CA VAL A 139 -8.05 16.25 12.39
C VAL A 139 -6.96 15.32 12.91
N ALA A 140 -7.16 14.01 12.71
CA ALA A 140 -6.28 12.96 13.24
C ALA A 140 -5.47 12.21 12.16
N ALA A 141 -5.75 12.47 10.87
CA ALA A 141 -5.08 11.84 9.73
C ALA A 141 -5.16 12.75 8.49
N TYR A 142 -4.32 12.49 7.49
CA TYR A 142 -4.36 13.16 6.19
C TYR A 142 -4.61 12.15 5.05
N PRO A 143 -5.28 12.55 3.95
CA PRO A 143 -6.01 13.81 3.81
C PRO A 143 -7.23 13.88 4.75
N SER A 144 -7.67 15.09 5.06
CA SER A 144 -8.95 15.36 5.73
C SER A 144 -9.52 16.68 5.23
N TRP A 145 -10.82 16.88 5.41
CA TRP A 145 -11.51 18.13 5.10
C TRP A 145 -12.28 18.66 6.32
N ALA A 146 -12.40 19.97 6.44
CA ALA A 146 -13.28 20.60 7.44
C ALA A 146 -14.17 21.66 6.82
N LEU A 147 -15.45 21.64 7.17
CA LEU A 147 -16.41 22.70 6.87
C LEU A 147 -16.52 23.65 8.07
N ILE A 148 -16.27 24.93 7.81
CA ILE A 148 -16.46 26.05 8.73
C ILE A 148 -17.60 26.92 8.17
N ASP A 149 -18.54 27.36 9.00
CA ASP A 149 -19.62 28.26 8.56
C ASP A 149 -19.12 29.71 8.34
N ALA A 150 -19.99 30.57 7.80
CA ALA A 150 -19.70 31.99 7.57
C ALA A 150 -19.50 32.79 8.88
N GLN A 151 -19.79 32.20 10.04
CA GLN A 151 -19.54 32.78 11.36
C GLN A 151 -18.21 32.28 11.97
N GLY A 152 -17.42 31.53 11.19
CA GLY A 152 -16.13 30.99 11.60
C GLY A 152 -16.25 29.80 12.55
N LYS A 153 -17.41 29.16 12.66
CA LYS A 153 -17.62 28.00 13.54
C LYS A 153 -17.44 26.69 12.78
N LEU A 154 -16.64 25.77 13.35
CA LEU A 154 -16.47 24.41 12.83
C LEU A 154 -17.80 23.65 12.84
N GLN A 155 -18.22 23.16 11.67
CA GLN A 155 -19.44 22.36 11.51
C GLN A 155 -19.15 20.87 11.48
N ARG A 156 -18.15 20.44 10.70
CA ARG A 156 -17.84 19.03 10.45
C ARG A 156 -16.40 18.85 10.01
N VAL A 157 -15.80 17.74 10.42
CA VAL A 157 -14.53 17.22 9.87
C VAL A 157 -14.80 15.87 9.22
N ILE A 158 -14.14 15.62 8.11
CA ILE A 158 -14.23 14.41 7.29
C ILE A 158 -12.82 13.88 7.12
N LYS A 159 -12.60 12.61 7.46
CA LYS A 159 -11.35 11.90 7.21
C LYS A 159 -11.36 11.38 5.77
N GLY A 160 -10.25 11.53 5.06
CA GLY A 160 -10.11 11.10 3.66
C GLY A 160 -10.26 12.23 2.65
N HIS A 161 -10.26 11.87 1.37
CA HIS A 161 -10.60 12.75 0.25
C HIS A 161 -12.13 12.83 0.09
N ILE A 162 -12.64 13.87 -0.59
CA ILE A 162 -14.05 14.01 -0.97
C ILE A 162 -14.13 14.47 -2.43
N THR A 163 -15.19 14.10 -3.14
CA THR A 163 -15.44 14.51 -4.53
C THR A 163 -15.98 15.94 -4.63
N LYS A 164 -15.98 16.52 -5.83
CA LYS A 164 -16.64 17.82 -6.09
C LYS A 164 -18.11 17.79 -5.65
N ASP A 165 -18.84 16.74 -6.00
CA ASP A 165 -20.27 16.61 -5.68
C ASP A 165 -20.50 16.43 -4.17
N GLN A 166 -19.64 15.65 -3.50
CA GLN A 166 -19.66 15.52 -2.04
C GLN A 166 -19.35 16.85 -1.34
N ALA A 167 -18.39 17.63 -1.86
CA ALA A 167 -18.06 18.95 -1.34
C ALA A 167 -19.23 19.93 -1.52
N LEU A 168 -19.83 20.00 -2.71
CA LEU A 168 -21.02 20.82 -2.98
C LEU A 168 -22.22 20.41 -2.10
N ALA A 169 -22.49 19.10 -1.98
CA ALA A 169 -23.54 18.58 -1.11
C ALA A 169 -23.29 18.91 0.37
N LEU A 170 -22.05 18.79 0.84
CA LEU A 170 -21.62 19.14 2.20
C LEU A 170 -21.79 20.63 2.50
N ILE A 171 -21.45 21.50 1.54
CA ILE A 171 -21.64 22.96 1.64
C ILE A 171 -23.13 23.31 1.70
N ALA A 172 -23.95 22.64 0.88
CA ALA A 172 -25.40 22.84 0.87
C ALA A 172 -26.09 22.29 2.14
N ASN A 173 -25.59 21.18 2.69
CA ASN A 173 -26.10 20.56 3.92
C ASN A 173 -24.96 19.89 4.70
N LYS A 174 -24.53 20.52 5.80
CA LYS A 174 -23.47 20.01 6.69
C LYS A 174 -23.73 18.60 7.24
N ASP A 175 -24.99 18.19 7.35
CA ASP A 175 -25.42 16.91 7.94
C ASP A 175 -25.67 15.83 6.85
N VAL A 176 -25.37 16.12 5.58
CA VAL A 176 -25.58 15.17 4.48
C VAL A 176 -24.74 13.91 4.64
N ASP A 177 -25.31 12.77 4.27
CA ASP A 177 -24.55 11.53 4.13
C ASP A 177 -23.76 11.56 2.82
N ILE A 178 -22.53 12.10 2.89
CA ILE A 178 -21.61 12.22 1.75
C ILE A 178 -21.24 10.86 1.12
N GLN A 179 -21.40 9.74 1.81
CA GLN A 179 -21.18 8.43 1.21
C GLN A 179 -22.35 8.00 0.30
N ARG A 180 -23.54 8.59 0.46
CA ARG A 180 -24.71 8.37 -0.41
C ARG A 180 -24.83 9.34 -1.58
N THR A 181 -24.02 10.40 -1.63
CA THR A 181 -24.05 11.39 -2.73
C THR A 181 -23.10 11.06 -3.87
N ALA A 182 -22.38 9.93 -3.82
CA ALA A 182 -21.85 9.33 -5.05
C ALA A 182 -23.02 8.97 -5.99
N PRO A 183 -22.90 9.15 -7.32
CA PRO A 183 -23.99 8.88 -8.24
C PRO A 183 -24.42 7.41 -8.18
N THR A 184 -25.59 7.16 -7.58
CA THR A 184 -26.16 5.83 -7.40
C THR A 184 -26.76 5.34 -8.71
N PHE A 185 -25.91 4.78 -9.58
CA PHE A 185 -26.31 4.19 -10.87
C PHE A 185 -27.12 2.88 -10.76
N TYR A 186 -27.47 2.44 -9.55
CA TYR A 186 -28.23 1.21 -9.33
C TYR A 186 -29.45 1.41 -8.42
N ARG A 187 -30.61 0.95 -8.91
CA ARG A 187 -31.78 0.62 -8.11
C ARG A 187 -31.79 -0.90 -7.95
N PRO A 188 -31.77 -1.47 -6.73
CA PRO A 188 -31.82 -2.90 -6.57
C PRO A 188 -33.19 -3.44 -7.01
N SER A 189 -33.17 -4.48 -7.85
CA SER A 189 -34.31 -5.40 -7.93
C SER A 189 -34.43 -6.12 -6.59
N SER A 190 -35.65 -6.20 -6.05
CA SER A 190 -35.88 -6.57 -4.64
C SER A 190 -35.93 -8.09 -4.42
N THR A 191 -34.78 -8.72 -4.18
CA THR A 191 -34.53 -10.00 -3.46
C THR A 191 -33.02 -10.28 -3.55
N THR A 192 -32.25 -10.57 -2.51
CA THR A 192 -32.58 -11.10 -1.17
C THR A 192 -31.61 -10.52 -0.13
N ALA A 193 -32.08 -10.22 1.09
CA ALA A 193 -31.20 -9.83 2.20
C ALA A 193 -30.70 -11.06 2.97
N GLN A 194 -29.52 -10.93 3.59
CA GLN A 194 -28.88 -11.86 4.54
C GLN A 194 -28.03 -13.00 3.96
N GLN A 195 -26.70 -12.82 3.95
CA GLN A 195 -25.77 -13.75 4.62
C GLN A 195 -24.48 -13.02 5.04
N LYS A 196 -23.68 -13.66 5.90
CA LYS A 196 -22.50 -13.09 6.58
C LYS A 196 -21.22 -13.84 6.18
N ASP A 197 -20.11 -13.11 6.25
CA ASP A 197 -18.77 -13.50 5.82
C ASP A 197 -18.24 -14.83 6.39
N LYS A 198 -17.42 -15.50 5.58
CA LYS A 198 -16.41 -16.48 6.04
C LYS A 198 -15.23 -16.50 5.08
N ALA A 199 -14.05 -16.12 5.56
CA ALA A 199 -12.81 -16.14 4.79
C ALA A 199 -12.16 -17.54 4.76
N THR A 200 -11.45 -17.85 3.68
CA THR A 200 -10.67 -19.08 3.47
C THR A 200 -9.18 -18.77 3.63
N MET A 201 -8.39 -19.64 4.27
CA MET A 201 -6.98 -19.36 4.57
C MET A 201 -6.04 -19.74 3.42
N ILE A 202 -5.00 -18.92 3.21
CA ILE A 202 -3.86 -19.25 2.35
C ILE A 202 -2.93 -20.22 3.09
N GLU A 203 -2.39 -21.22 2.38
CA GLU A 203 -1.37 -22.13 2.90
C GLU A 203 0.03 -21.54 2.63
N THR A 204 0.82 -21.33 3.67
CA THR A 204 2.16 -20.73 3.58
C THR A 204 3.23 -21.70 4.07
N LYS A 205 4.42 -21.67 3.45
CA LYS A 205 5.60 -22.40 3.93
C LYS A 205 6.74 -21.44 4.26
N ASP A 206 7.59 -21.86 5.19
CA ASP A 206 8.76 -21.10 5.66
C ASP A 206 10.05 -21.85 5.34
N ILE A 207 11.06 -21.16 4.80
CA ILE A 207 12.43 -21.65 4.68
C ILE A 207 13.41 -20.57 5.15
N TYR A 208 14.52 -20.96 5.79
CA TYR A 208 15.43 -20.02 6.43
C TYR A 208 16.80 -20.08 5.75
N LEU A 209 17.27 -18.95 5.23
CA LEU A 209 18.42 -18.88 4.33
C LEU A 209 19.50 -17.95 4.91
N ALA A 210 20.61 -18.54 5.35
CA ALA A 210 21.80 -17.81 5.77
C ALA A 210 22.73 -17.62 4.57
N GLY A 211 22.91 -16.39 4.12
CA GLY A 211 23.55 -16.07 2.83
C GLY A 211 24.67 -15.03 2.91
N GLY A 212 25.22 -14.77 4.09
CA GLY A 212 26.09 -13.62 4.33
C GLY A 212 25.35 -12.51 5.08
N CYS A 213 25.75 -11.25 4.86
CA CYS A 213 25.03 -10.11 5.41
C CYS A 213 23.56 -10.12 4.94
N PHE A 214 22.61 -10.25 5.89
CA PHE A 214 21.22 -10.52 5.54
C PHE A 214 20.54 -9.39 4.76
N TRP A 215 21.01 -8.13 4.85
CA TRP A 215 20.42 -6.98 4.14
C TRP A 215 20.29 -7.19 2.63
N GLY A 216 21.31 -7.80 2.01
CA GLY A 216 21.32 -8.09 0.59
C GLY A 216 20.51 -9.33 0.22
N VAL A 217 20.34 -10.26 1.17
CA VAL A 217 19.56 -11.50 0.99
C VAL A 217 18.07 -11.19 1.12
N GLU A 218 17.67 -10.43 2.15
CA GLU A 218 16.32 -9.94 2.41
C GLU A 218 15.80 -9.16 1.20
N ALA A 219 16.47 -8.06 0.85
CA ALA A 219 16.10 -7.22 -0.29
C ALA A 219 16.15 -7.91 -1.66
N TYR A 220 16.77 -9.09 -1.76
CA TYR A 220 16.73 -9.94 -2.94
C TYR A 220 15.48 -10.84 -2.93
N PHE A 221 15.19 -11.52 -1.83
CA PHE A 221 14.05 -12.42 -1.70
C PHE A 221 12.70 -11.70 -1.64
N GLU A 222 12.62 -10.50 -1.05
CA GLU A 222 11.43 -9.61 -1.09
C GLU A 222 10.92 -9.36 -2.52
N ARG A 223 11.82 -9.38 -3.51
CA ARG A 223 11.55 -9.04 -4.91
C ARG A 223 11.17 -10.25 -5.77
N ILE A 224 11.20 -11.46 -5.23
CA ILE A 224 10.90 -12.68 -5.98
C ILE A 224 9.39 -12.98 -5.94
N PRO A 225 8.70 -13.03 -7.10
CA PRO A 225 7.29 -13.38 -7.13
C PRO A 225 6.99 -14.75 -6.52
N GLY A 226 6.06 -14.79 -5.57
CA GLY A 226 5.69 -16.01 -4.82
C GLY A 226 6.27 -16.06 -3.40
N ILE A 227 7.30 -15.25 -3.11
CA ILE A 227 7.64 -14.90 -1.72
C ILE A 227 6.54 -13.97 -1.19
N ILE A 228 6.16 -14.21 0.07
CA ILE A 228 5.13 -13.46 0.81
C ILE A 228 5.78 -12.48 1.77
N ASP A 229 6.86 -12.91 2.43
CA ASP A 229 7.55 -12.14 3.47
C ASP A 229 9.02 -12.60 3.55
N ALA A 230 9.93 -11.68 3.87
CA ALA A 230 11.35 -11.95 4.06
C ALA A 230 11.82 -11.15 5.28
N VAL A 231 12.17 -11.84 6.37
CA VAL A 231 12.51 -11.21 7.66
C VAL A 231 13.94 -11.54 8.05
N SER A 232 14.74 -10.52 8.33
CA SER A 232 16.10 -10.66 8.83
C SER A 232 16.15 -11.14 10.27
N GLY A 233 17.09 -12.02 10.61
CA GLY A 233 17.25 -12.54 11.96
C GLY A 233 18.48 -13.42 12.18
N TYR A 234 18.49 -14.04 13.35
CA TYR A 234 19.63 -14.79 13.88
C TYR A 234 19.20 -16.24 14.14
N ALA A 235 19.83 -17.19 13.43
CA ALA A 235 19.46 -18.60 13.51
C ALA A 235 20.54 -19.50 14.12
N ASN A 236 20.09 -20.57 14.78
CA ASN A 236 20.92 -21.72 15.20
C ASN A 236 22.13 -21.39 16.11
N GLY A 237 22.08 -20.30 16.86
CA GLY A 237 23.01 -20.01 17.95
C GLY A 237 22.58 -20.52 19.32
N SER A 238 23.41 -20.23 20.33
CA SER A 238 23.31 -20.73 21.71
C SER A 238 22.59 -19.82 22.70
N THR A 239 22.24 -18.60 22.29
CA THR A 239 21.55 -17.59 23.11
C THR A 239 20.19 -17.24 22.50
N ARG A 240 19.18 -16.89 23.31
CA ARG A 240 17.87 -16.42 22.81
C ARG A 240 17.83 -14.89 22.69
N ASN A 241 17.12 -14.37 21.70
CA ASN A 241 16.95 -12.94 21.42
C ASN A 241 18.28 -12.16 21.52
N PRO A 242 19.35 -12.57 20.81
CA PRO A 242 20.60 -11.84 20.84
C PRO A 242 20.44 -10.46 20.19
N SER A 243 21.15 -9.44 20.68
CA SER A 243 21.36 -8.22 19.88
C SER A 243 22.43 -8.45 18.81
N TYR A 244 22.45 -7.61 17.79
CA TYR A 244 23.49 -7.61 16.76
C TYR A 244 24.91 -7.61 17.37
N GLU A 245 25.19 -6.78 18.38
CA GLU A 245 26.49 -6.75 19.05
C GLU A 245 26.84 -8.06 19.75
N GLN A 246 25.85 -8.81 20.25
CA GLN A 246 26.09 -10.13 20.83
C GLN A 246 26.44 -11.16 19.76
N VAL A 247 25.77 -11.14 18.61
CA VAL A 247 26.08 -11.99 17.46
C VAL A 247 27.49 -11.71 16.93
N ILE A 248 27.85 -10.44 16.75
CA ILE A 248 29.17 -10.04 16.22
C ILE A 248 30.31 -10.25 17.23
N TYR A 249 30.14 -9.92 18.51
CA TYR A 249 31.26 -9.84 19.47
C TYR A 249 31.30 -10.92 20.55
N MET A 250 30.19 -11.63 20.82
CA MET A 250 30.11 -12.59 21.95
C MET A 250 30.13 -14.06 21.52
N ASN A 251 30.42 -14.35 20.24
CA ASN A 251 30.55 -15.70 19.69
C ASN A 251 29.35 -16.61 20.06
N THR A 252 28.14 -16.06 19.90
CA THR A 252 26.89 -16.76 20.26
C THR A 252 26.59 -17.96 19.37
N GLY A 253 27.23 -18.06 18.19
CA GLY A 253 27.09 -19.15 17.24
C GLY A 253 25.95 -18.95 16.21
N HIS A 254 25.19 -17.87 16.34
CA HIS A 254 24.13 -17.53 15.38
C HIS A 254 24.65 -17.31 13.96
N ALA A 255 23.81 -17.60 12.96
CA ALA A 255 23.97 -17.16 11.58
C ALA A 255 23.05 -15.97 11.28
N GLU A 256 23.54 -15.00 10.54
CA GLU A 256 22.72 -14.01 9.84
C GLU A 256 21.87 -14.73 8.79
N THR A 257 20.55 -14.68 8.97
CA THR A 257 19.59 -15.56 8.29
C THR A 257 18.35 -14.76 7.91
N VAL A 258 17.82 -15.01 6.71
CA VAL A 258 16.52 -14.48 6.29
C VAL A 258 15.48 -15.60 6.40
N LYS A 259 14.42 -15.36 7.17
CA LYS A 259 13.20 -16.17 7.10
C LYS A 259 12.44 -15.80 5.83
N VAL A 260 12.35 -16.71 4.88
CA VAL A 260 11.59 -16.57 3.65
C VAL A 260 10.26 -17.32 3.78
N THR A 261 9.17 -16.56 3.91
CA THR A 261 7.79 -17.09 3.90
C THR A 261 7.29 -17.06 2.45
N TYR A 262 6.76 -18.16 1.93
CA TYR A 262 6.35 -18.27 0.53
C TYR A 262 5.03 -19.03 0.34
N ASP A 263 4.39 -18.79 -0.81
CA ASP A 263 3.23 -19.53 -1.29
C ASP A 263 3.69 -20.72 -2.14
N PRO A 264 3.59 -21.97 -1.66
CA PRO A 264 4.04 -23.16 -2.39
C PRO A 264 3.22 -23.44 -3.66
N GLN A 265 2.11 -22.73 -3.89
CA GLN A 265 1.33 -22.77 -5.13
C GLN A 265 1.82 -21.77 -6.18
N ARG A 266 2.66 -20.79 -5.79
CA ARG A 266 3.22 -19.76 -6.68
C ARG A 266 4.71 -19.94 -6.97
N ILE A 267 5.47 -20.44 -6.01
CA ILE A 267 6.90 -20.72 -6.15
C ILE A 267 7.25 -22.00 -5.37
N ASP A 268 8.04 -22.88 -5.99
CA ASP A 268 8.51 -24.10 -5.33
C ASP A 268 9.86 -23.88 -4.63
N LEU A 269 10.15 -24.77 -3.67
CA LEU A 269 11.40 -24.73 -2.91
C LEU A 269 12.63 -24.82 -3.82
N GLU A 270 12.57 -25.58 -4.92
CA GLU A 270 13.69 -25.70 -5.87
C GLU A 270 14.03 -24.34 -6.51
N THR A 271 13.03 -23.57 -6.91
CA THR A 271 13.20 -22.23 -7.49
C THR A 271 13.79 -21.27 -6.46
N ILE A 272 13.33 -21.32 -5.21
CA ILE A 272 13.91 -20.55 -4.09
C ILE A 272 15.38 -20.89 -3.89
N LEU A 273 15.74 -22.18 -3.88
CA LEU A 273 17.12 -22.63 -3.71
C LEU A 273 18.01 -22.24 -4.90
N ARG A 274 17.50 -22.28 -6.13
CA ARG A 274 18.23 -21.77 -7.31
C ARG A 274 18.47 -20.26 -7.24
N HIS A 275 17.53 -19.49 -6.71
CA HIS A 275 17.74 -18.06 -6.41
C HIS A 275 18.78 -17.87 -5.29
N PHE A 276 18.77 -18.69 -4.25
CA PHE A 276 19.75 -18.65 -3.17
C PHE A 276 21.18 -18.92 -3.67
N PHE A 277 21.41 -20.02 -4.40
CA PHE A 277 22.74 -20.35 -4.96
C PHE A 277 23.25 -19.31 -5.95
N ARG A 278 22.36 -18.55 -6.60
CA ARG A 278 22.73 -17.46 -7.51
C ARG A 278 23.40 -16.27 -6.82
N ILE A 279 23.09 -16.02 -5.54
CA ILE A 279 23.52 -14.81 -4.82
C ILE A 279 24.65 -15.04 -3.80
N ILE A 280 25.08 -16.29 -3.60
CA ILE A 280 26.17 -16.66 -2.67
C ILE A 280 27.37 -17.28 -3.39
N ASP A 281 28.54 -17.32 -2.74
CA ASP A 281 29.61 -18.29 -3.02
C ASP A 281 29.37 -19.54 -2.15
N PRO A 282 28.81 -20.64 -2.69
CA PRO A 282 28.47 -21.83 -1.90
C PRO A 282 29.71 -22.59 -1.42
N THR A 283 30.92 -22.23 -1.87
CA THR A 283 32.19 -22.85 -1.50
C THR A 283 32.97 -22.05 -0.44
N SER A 284 32.49 -20.86 -0.07
CA SER A 284 33.16 -19.94 0.87
C SER A 284 32.73 -20.18 2.31
N LEU A 285 33.64 -20.78 3.10
CA LEU A 285 33.40 -21.07 4.52
C LEU A 285 33.45 -19.79 5.37
N ASN A 286 32.39 -19.52 6.14
CA ASN A 286 32.30 -18.42 7.11
C ASN A 286 32.61 -17.03 6.51
N ARG A 287 32.22 -16.81 5.25
CA ARG A 287 32.43 -15.54 4.53
C ARG A 287 31.53 -15.45 3.30
N GLN A 288 30.93 -14.28 3.08
CA GLN A 288 30.31 -13.91 1.80
C GLN A 288 30.72 -12.47 1.44
N GLY A 289 31.11 -12.25 0.18
CA GLY A 289 31.70 -10.97 -0.24
C GLY A 289 32.90 -10.55 0.64
N ASN A 290 32.80 -9.38 1.27
CA ASN A 290 33.80 -8.87 2.21
C ASN A 290 33.56 -9.31 3.66
N ASP A 291 32.36 -9.80 3.99
CA ASP A 291 31.90 -10.09 5.33
C ASP A 291 32.46 -11.43 5.81
N ARG A 292 33.11 -11.45 6.98
CA ARG A 292 33.87 -12.61 7.49
C ARG A 292 33.52 -12.91 8.94
N GLY A 293 33.21 -14.17 9.22
CA GLY A 293 32.84 -14.66 10.53
C GLY A 293 31.82 -15.79 10.43
N THR A 294 31.64 -16.54 11.52
CA THR A 294 30.68 -17.66 11.59
C THR A 294 29.24 -17.20 11.44
N GLN A 295 28.94 -15.94 11.73
CA GLN A 295 27.63 -15.34 11.47
C GLN A 295 27.33 -15.19 9.97
N TYR A 296 28.35 -15.06 9.12
CA TYR A 296 28.22 -14.95 7.65
C TYR A 296 28.47 -16.29 6.94
N ARG A 297 28.26 -17.42 7.63
CA ARG A 297 28.29 -18.75 7.02
C ARG A 297 27.07 -18.95 6.11
N SER A 298 27.21 -19.77 5.09
CA SER A 298 26.09 -20.14 4.23
C SER A 298 25.35 -21.36 4.80
N GLY A 299 24.02 -21.31 4.82
CA GLY A 299 23.19 -22.36 5.40
C GLY A 299 21.73 -22.28 4.96
N ILE A 300 21.08 -23.44 4.96
CA ILE A 300 19.67 -23.63 4.63
C ILE A 300 19.06 -24.38 5.82
N TYR A 301 18.10 -23.75 6.50
CA TYR A 301 17.43 -24.32 7.67
C TYR A 301 15.95 -24.55 7.41
N TYR A 302 15.50 -25.78 7.65
CA TYR A 302 14.13 -26.22 7.41
C TYR A 302 13.39 -26.47 8.74
N THR A 303 12.08 -26.20 8.74
CA THR A 303 11.17 -26.55 9.84
C THR A 303 10.42 -27.85 9.56
N ASP A 304 10.15 -28.16 8.29
CA ASP A 304 9.58 -29.44 7.83
C ASP A 304 10.71 -30.43 7.47
N PRO A 305 10.83 -31.59 8.16
CA PRO A 305 11.82 -32.61 7.80
C PRO A 305 11.66 -33.19 6.39
N ALA A 306 10.51 -33.01 5.73
CA ALA A 306 10.31 -33.42 4.34
C ALA A 306 11.10 -32.59 3.33
N ASP A 307 11.49 -31.36 3.67
CA ASP A 307 12.27 -30.48 2.80
C ASP A 307 13.78 -30.86 2.78
N ALA A 308 14.28 -31.50 3.84
CA ALA A 308 15.68 -31.92 3.99
C ALA A 308 16.24 -32.71 2.79
N PRO A 309 15.58 -33.77 2.25
CA PRO A 309 16.06 -34.47 1.06
C PRO A 309 15.99 -33.64 -0.23
N LEU A 310 15.04 -32.69 -0.34
CA LEU A 310 14.95 -31.78 -1.48
C LEU A 310 16.15 -30.83 -1.50
N ILE A 311 16.48 -30.26 -0.34
CA ILE A 311 17.64 -29.39 -0.14
C ILE A 311 18.95 -30.15 -0.42
N THR A 312 19.10 -31.40 0.05
CA THR A 312 20.26 -32.24 -0.26
C THR A 312 20.40 -32.46 -1.77
N ALA A 313 19.31 -32.80 -2.46
CA ALA A 313 19.36 -33.01 -3.91
C ALA A 313 19.70 -31.72 -4.69
N ALA A 314 19.25 -30.56 -4.20
CA ALA A 314 19.60 -29.25 -4.77
C ALA A 314 21.09 -28.91 -4.55
N LEU A 315 21.64 -29.20 -3.37
CA LEU A 315 23.07 -29.06 -3.07
C LEU A 315 23.94 -30.01 -3.92
N GLU A 316 23.51 -31.25 -4.13
CA GLU A 316 24.18 -32.22 -5.01
C GLU A 316 24.16 -31.75 -6.48
N ARG A 317 23.04 -31.18 -6.96
CA ARG A 317 22.97 -30.52 -8.29
C ARG A 317 23.93 -29.35 -8.38
N GLU A 318 23.89 -28.43 -7.41
CA GLU A 318 24.75 -27.25 -7.38
C GLU A 318 26.24 -27.64 -7.35
N GLN A 319 26.61 -28.68 -6.58
CA GLN A 319 28.00 -29.17 -6.50
C GLN A 319 28.61 -29.53 -7.86
N THR A 320 27.80 -29.93 -8.85
CA THR A 320 28.29 -30.23 -10.21
C THR A 320 28.87 -29.00 -10.94
N LYS A 321 28.57 -27.79 -10.47
CA LYS A 321 29.05 -26.51 -11.02
C LYS A 321 30.37 -26.04 -10.38
N TRP A 322 30.84 -26.72 -9.34
CA TRP A 322 31.98 -26.29 -8.52
C TRP A 322 33.00 -27.43 -8.30
N ASP A 323 34.27 -27.20 -8.65
CA ASP A 323 35.37 -28.14 -8.32
C ASP A 323 35.65 -28.21 -6.81
N ARG A 324 35.34 -27.13 -6.09
CA ARG A 324 35.49 -27.05 -4.63
C ARG A 324 34.23 -27.62 -3.95
N PRO A 325 34.38 -28.29 -2.80
CA PRO A 325 33.23 -28.73 -2.03
C PRO A 325 32.39 -27.53 -1.60
N ILE A 326 31.08 -27.66 -1.77
CA ILE A 326 30.08 -26.77 -1.20
C ILE A 326 30.09 -26.94 0.33
N VAL A 327 30.03 -25.83 1.04
CA VAL A 327 30.09 -25.76 2.51
C VAL A 327 28.79 -25.21 3.12
N VAL A 328 27.75 -25.03 2.30
CA VAL A 328 26.39 -24.67 2.73
C VAL A 328 25.84 -25.78 3.63
N GLU A 329 25.48 -25.45 4.87
CA GLU A 329 24.87 -26.41 5.78
C GLU A 329 23.39 -26.68 5.46
N ASN A 330 22.95 -27.95 5.54
CA ASN A 330 21.55 -28.37 5.42
C ASN A 330 21.14 -28.97 6.77
N MET A 331 20.36 -28.24 7.56
CA MET A 331 20.08 -28.59 8.96
C MET A 331 18.65 -28.21 9.38
N PRO A 332 18.05 -28.89 10.38
CA PRO A 332 16.81 -28.41 10.96
C PRO A 332 17.03 -27.06 11.66
N LEU A 333 16.03 -26.18 11.59
CA LEU A 333 16.01 -24.96 12.37
C LEU A 333 15.84 -25.30 13.86
N GLN A 334 16.77 -24.83 14.70
CA GLN A 334 16.74 -25.00 16.16
C GLN A 334 16.08 -23.80 16.84
N ALA A 335 16.41 -22.60 16.37
CA ALA A 335 15.84 -21.33 16.80
C ALA A 335 16.07 -20.28 15.71
N PHE A 336 15.16 -19.31 15.63
CA PHE A 336 15.28 -18.07 14.88
C PHE A 336 14.76 -16.94 15.77
N ASP A 337 15.59 -15.92 15.97
CA ASP A 337 15.25 -14.70 16.69
C ASP A 337 15.29 -13.53 15.70
N ASP A 338 14.22 -12.75 15.57
CA ASP A 338 14.14 -11.61 14.65
C ASP A 338 15.23 -10.57 14.95
N ALA A 339 15.87 -10.02 13.91
CA ALA A 339 16.80 -8.91 14.05
C ALA A 339 16.06 -7.60 14.41
N GLU A 340 16.80 -6.62 14.94
CA GLU A 340 16.25 -5.34 15.35
C GLU A 340 15.57 -4.58 14.18
N GLU A 341 14.57 -3.75 14.46
CA GLU A 341 13.79 -3.01 13.43
C GLU A 341 14.64 -2.17 12.45
N TYR A 342 15.85 -1.74 12.83
CA TYR A 342 16.75 -1.01 11.93
C TYR A 342 17.46 -1.90 10.91
N HIS A 343 17.44 -3.22 11.12
CA HIS A 343 17.99 -4.25 10.24
C HIS A 343 16.97 -4.82 9.26
N GLN A 344 15.69 -4.83 9.62
CA GLN A 344 14.58 -5.18 8.73
C GLN A 344 14.46 -4.15 7.60
N ASP A 345 14.08 -4.57 6.40
CA ASP A 345 13.98 -3.75 5.17
C ASP A 345 15.22 -2.85 4.93
N TYR A 346 16.44 -3.25 5.34
CA TYR A 346 17.53 -2.29 5.53
C TYR A 346 17.86 -1.50 4.26
N LEU A 347 17.84 -2.14 3.09
CA LEU A 347 18.11 -1.51 1.79
C LEU A 347 16.91 -0.75 1.21
N ALA A 348 15.69 -1.01 1.66
CA ALA A 348 14.55 -0.13 1.37
C ALA A 348 14.64 1.17 2.20
N LYS A 349 15.03 1.05 3.48
CA LYS A 349 15.28 2.17 4.40
C LYS A 349 16.55 2.96 4.01
N ASN A 350 17.55 2.29 3.43
CA ASN A 350 18.85 2.86 3.04
C ASN A 350 19.24 2.41 1.60
N PRO A 351 18.72 3.04 0.53
CA PRO A 351 18.95 2.58 -0.86
C PRO A 351 20.41 2.58 -1.34
N ASN A 352 21.28 3.35 -0.68
CA ASN A 352 22.74 3.36 -0.92
C ASN A 352 23.52 2.65 0.21
N GLY A 353 22.83 1.79 0.98
CA GLY A 353 23.41 0.99 2.04
C GLY A 353 24.38 -0.07 1.50
N TYR A 354 25.13 -0.69 2.40
CA TYR A 354 26.04 -1.76 2.02
C TYR A 354 25.27 -2.99 1.54
N CYS A 355 25.61 -3.50 0.36
CA CYS A 355 25.08 -4.74 -0.19
C CYS A 355 26.19 -5.46 -0.97
N HIS A 356 26.44 -6.73 -0.65
CA HIS A 356 27.36 -7.58 -1.42
C HIS A 356 26.66 -8.41 -2.50
N VAL A 357 25.31 -8.48 -2.47
CA VAL A 357 24.46 -9.14 -3.46
C VAL A 357 24.18 -8.19 -4.63
N ASP A 358 24.30 -8.65 -5.88
CA ASP A 358 23.79 -7.91 -7.05
C ASP A 358 22.26 -8.05 -7.12
N LEU A 359 21.53 -7.07 -6.56
CA LEU A 359 20.07 -7.08 -6.55
C LEU A 359 19.46 -7.10 -7.97
N ASN A 360 20.20 -6.66 -9.00
CA ASN A 360 19.77 -6.75 -10.40
C ASN A 360 19.77 -8.20 -10.93
N LEU A 361 20.16 -9.19 -10.13
CA LEU A 361 20.01 -10.61 -10.45
C LEU A 361 18.57 -11.11 -10.22
N VAL A 362 17.64 -10.31 -9.68
CA VAL A 362 16.24 -10.74 -9.53
C VAL A 362 15.48 -10.58 -10.84
N ASP A 363 15.71 -9.46 -11.55
CA ASP A 363 15.05 -9.11 -12.82
C ASP A 363 15.57 -9.94 -14.02
N LYS A 364 16.69 -10.64 -13.84
CA LYS A 364 17.29 -11.52 -14.85
C LYS A 364 16.71 -12.93 -14.67
N PRO A 365 16.21 -13.61 -15.71
CA PRO A 365 15.78 -15.00 -15.61
C PRO A 365 16.83 -15.92 -14.97
N LEU A 366 16.39 -16.93 -14.21
CA LEU A 366 17.28 -17.99 -13.73
C LEU A 366 17.89 -18.73 -14.94
N PRO A 367 19.21 -19.02 -14.95
CA PRO A 367 19.82 -19.75 -16.06
C PRO A 367 19.14 -21.10 -16.30
N GLU A 368 18.81 -21.40 -17.56
CA GLU A 368 18.29 -22.71 -17.95
C GLU A 368 19.32 -23.80 -17.68
N GLU A 369 18.98 -24.74 -16.80
CA GLU A 369 19.81 -25.93 -16.63
C GLU A 369 19.52 -26.92 -17.76
N LYS A 370 20.56 -27.31 -18.49
CA LYS A 370 20.49 -28.45 -19.41
C LYS A 370 20.36 -29.72 -18.58
N MET A 371 19.13 -30.07 -18.23
CA MET A 371 18.80 -31.19 -17.38
C MET A 371 19.29 -32.50 -18.03
N SER A 372 20.45 -32.97 -17.61
CA SER A 372 21.04 -34.21 -18.09
C SER A 372 20.30 -35.39 -17.48
N LEU A 373 19.19 -35.77 -18.12
CA LEU A 373 18.42 -36.98 -17.85
C LEU A 373 19.33 -38.23 -17.86
N ASN A 374 19.78 -38.65 -16.68
CA ASN A 374 20.29 -39.99 -16.37
C ASN A 374 20.32 -40.15 -14.85
N ILE A 375 19.93 -41.34 -14.35
CA ILE A 375 19.63 -41.63 -12.93
C ILE A 375 18.35 -40.87 -12.51
N ILE A 376 17.17 -41.49 -12.34
CA ILE A 376 16.88 -42.65 -11.49
C ILE A 376 16.20 -43.80 -12.26
N SER A 377 16.37 -45.04 -11.77
CA SER A 377 16.03 -46.29 -12.43
C SER A 377 14.54 -46.68 -12.44
N ALA A 378 13.99 -46.85 -13.65
CA ALA A 378 13.25 -48.02 -14.18
C ALA A 378 12.09 -48.72 -13.43
N GLU A 379 11.78 -48.47 -12.15
CA GLU A 379 10.69 -49.16 -11.43
C GLU A 379 9.43 -48.31 -11.19
N HIS A 380 9.48 -47.00 -11.43
CA HIS A 380 8.28 -46.14 -11.43
C HIS A 380 7.65 -45.95 -12.83
N THR A 381 8.24 -46.53 -13.88
CA THR A 381 7.86 -46.31 -15.30
C THR A 381 6.59 -47.08 -15.73
N LYS A 382 5.56 -47.11 -14.88
CA LYS A 382 4.21 -47.63 -15.21
C LYS A 382 3.04 -46.75 -14.74
N ALA A 383 3.28 -45.65 -14.04
CA ALA A 383 2.25 -44.69 -13.63
C ALA A 383 2.36 -43.32 -14.33
N VAL A 384 3.38 -43.11 -15.17
CA VAL A 384 3.67 -41.81 -15.81
C VAL A 384 3.94 -41.98 -17.32
N GLN A 385 2.92 -42.39 -18.06
CA GLN A 385 2.84 -42.22 -19.51
C GLN A 385 1.44 -41.71 -19.85
N SER A 386 1.37 -40.53 -20.49
CA SER A 386 0.27 -39.54 -20.41
C SER A 386 0.09 -38.99 -18.99
N VAL A 387 0.06 -37.67 -18.70
CA VAL A 387 0.07 -36.43 -19.50
C VAL A 387 1.04 -35.45 -18.79
N GLY A 388 1.84 -34.61 -19.46
CA GLY A 388 2.06 -34.36 -20.89
C GLY A 388 2.93 -33.11 -21.11
N ALA A 389 3.22 -32.77 -22.37
CA ALA A 389 3.46 -31.39 -22.80
C ALA A 389 2.10 -30.76 -23.17
N ASP A 390 2.08 -29.48 -23.56
CA ASP A 390 0.88 -28.69 -23.89
C ASP A 390 0.01 -28.27 -22.68
N LYS A 391 0.20 -27.02 -22.23
CA LYS A 391 -0.85 -26.21 -21.60
C LYS A 391 -0.81 -24.82 -22.22
N GLU A 392 -1.91 -24.42 -22.85
CA GLU A 392 -2.09 -23.05 -23.33
C GLU A 392 -2.11 -22.07 -22.14
N PRO A 393 -1.65 -20.81 -22.31
CA PRO A 393 -1.74 -19.81 -21.26
C PRO A 393 -3.21 -19.53 -20.92
N LEU A 394 -3.53 -19.44 -19.63
CA LEU A 394 -4.91 -19.28 -19.15
C LEU A 394 -5.61 -18.05 -19.73
N ILE A 395 -4.84 -16.99 -20.02
CA ILE A 395 -5.26 -15.82 -20.80
C ILE A 395 -4.26 -15.65 -21.95
N ASN A 396 -4.69 -16.07 -23.13
CA ASN A 396 -3.94 -15.97 -24.38
C ASN A 396 -3.92 -14.51 -24.90
N PRO A 397 -2.77 -13.80 -24.91
CA PRO A 397 -2.73 -12.39 -25.31
C PRO A 397 -3.06 -12.18 -26.79
N GLN A 398 -2.82 -13.16 -27.67
CA GLN A 398 -3.15 -13.08 -29.10
C GLN A 398 -4.67 -13.12 -29.37
N ALA A 399 -5.51 -13.40 -28.37
CA ALA A 399 -6.96 -13.33 -28.48
C ALA A 399 -7.53 -11.89 -28.36
N TYR A 400 -6.71 -10.93 -27.92
CA TYR A 400 -7.12 -9.55 -27.66
C TYR A 400 -6.44 -8.58 -28.64
N GLN A 401 -7.13 -7.51 -29.04
CA GLN A 401 -6.63 -6.54 -30.02
C GLN A 401 -6.72 -5.13 -29.48
N VAL A 402 -5.73 -4.31 -29.81
CA VAL A 402 -5.69 -2.87 -29.48
C VAL A 402 -6.32 -2.09 -30.65
N PRO A 403 -7.44 -1.38 -30.44
CA PRO A 403 -8.05 -0.51 -31.48
C PRO A 403 -7.16 0.68 -31.84
N SER A 404 -7.45 1.36 -32.97
CA SER A 404 -6.74 2.60 -33.33
C SER A 404 -7.11 3.77 -32.41
N ASP A 405 -6.27 4.81 -32.34
CA ASP A 405 -6.55 6.02 -31.55
C ASP A 405 -7.89 6.67 -31.95
N GLU A 406 -8.21 6.70 -33.24
CA GLU A 406 -9.49 7.21 -33.75
C GLU A 406 -10.69 6.37 -33.26
N GLU A 407 -10.54 5.04 -33.19
CA GLU A 407 -11.56 4.14 -32.65
C GLU A 407 -11.70 4.31 -31.14
N LEU A 408 -10.59 4.44 -30.40
CA LEU A 408 -10.60 4.70 -28.96
C LEU A 408 -11.27 6.02 -28.62
N ARG A 409 -11.01 7.09 -29.36
CA ARG A 409 -11.70 8.39 -29.20
C ARG A 409 -13.19 8.35 -29.48
N GLN A 410 -13.68 7.40 -30.27
CA GLN A 410 -15.11 7.20 -30.54
C GLN A 410 -15.78 6.27 -29.53
N ARG A 411 -15.05 5.26 -29.04
CA ARG A 411 -15.59 4.18 -28.19
C ARG A 411 -15.50 4.48 -26.69
N LEU A 412 -14.42 5.15 -26.26
CA LEU A 412 -14.17 5.45 -24.85
C LEU A 412 -14.84 6.76 -24.42
N SER A 413 -15.18 6.86 -23.14
CA SER A 413 -15.51 8.16 -22.55
C SER A 413 -14.28 9.08 -22.54
N PRO A 414 -14.42 10.42 -22.52
CA PRO A 414 -13.28 11.32 -22.41
C PRO A 414 -12.38 11.02 -21.20
N LEU A 415 -12.98 10.63 -20.07
CA LEU A 415 -12.25 10.22 -18.86
C LEU A 415 -11.50 8.90 -19.07
N SER A 416 -12.15 7.87 -19.63
CA SER A 416 -11.51 6.58 -19.91
C SER A 416 -10.35 6.73 -20.89
N TYR A 417 -10.48 7.60 -21.90
CA TYR A 417 -9.41 7.92 -22.84
C TYR A 417 -8.25 8.65 -22.14
N GLN A 418 -8.54 9.68 -21.32
CA GLN A 418 -7.51 10.39 -20.55
C GLN A 418 -6.78 9.46 -19.57
N VAL A 419 -7.51 8.61 -18.86
CA VAL A 419 -6.93 7.64 -17.92
C VAL A 419 -6.04 6.65 -18.65
N THR A 420 -6.56 5.95 -19.67
CA THR A 420 -5.84 4.84 -20.29
C THR A 420 -4.73 5.25 -21.25
N GLN A 421 -4.85 6.41 -21.92
CA GLN A 421 -3.93 6.84 -22.99
C GLN A 421 -3.07 8.07 -22.62
N GLN A 422 -3.33 8.71 -21.48
CA GLN A 422 -2.67 9.97 -21.07
C GLN A 422 -2.28 9.97 -19.58
N ASP A 423 -2.19 8.78 -18.98
CA ASP A 423 -1.76 8.50 -17.60
C ASP A 423 -2.52 9.31 -16.52
N ALA A 424 -3.75 9.72 -16.84
CA ALA A 424 -4.59 10.46 -15.90
C ALA A 424 -5.15 9.55 -14.81
N THR A 425 -5.45 10.13 -13.65
CA THR A 425 -6.11 9.41 -12.55
C THR A 425 -7.54 9.95 -12.38
N GLU A 426 -8.53 9.07 -12.34
CA GLU A 426 -9.91 9.44 -12.03
C GLU A 426 -10.04 9.91 -10.57
N ARG A 427 -11.11 10.62 -10.24
CA ARG A 427 -11.33 11.12 -8.88
C ARG A 427 -11.74 9.98 -7.93
N ALA A 428 -11.09 9.91 -6.77
CA ALA A 428 -11.46 8.98 -5.71
C ALA A 428 -12.96 9.04 -5.38
N TYR A 429 -13.59 7.91 -5.09
CA TYR A 429 -15.01 7.73 -4.75
C TYR A 429 -16.02 8.14 -5.86
N THR A 430 -15.57 8.41 -7.09
CA THR A 430 -16.48 8.76 -8.20
C THR A 430 -16.88 7.59 -9.08
N HIS A 431 -16.03 6.57 -9.25
CA HIS A 431 -16.33 5.45 -10.12
C HIS A 431 -17.16 4.37 -9.40
N ALA A 432 -18.20 3.87 -10.06
CA ALA A 432 -19.12 2.87 -9.50
C ALA A 432 -18.40 1.58 -9.04
N TYR A 433 -17.25 1.27 -9.62
CA TYR A 433 -16.46 0.08 -9.26
C TYR A 433 -15.75 0.19 -7.92
N ASP A 434 -15.59 1.39 -7.34
CA ASP A 434 -15.06 1.54 -5.97
C ASP A 434 -15.88 0.69 -4.98
N SER A 435 -17.21 0.84 -5.01
CA SER A 435 -18.16 0.12 -4.14
C SER A 435 -18.82 -1.13 -4.74
N LEU A 436 -18.46 -1.52 -5.97
CA LEU A 436 -18.96 -2.75 -6.60
C LEU A 436 -18.23 -3.99 -6.04
N PHE A 437 -18.96 -4.99 -5.56
CA PHE A 437 -18.41 -6.26 -5.04
C PHE A 437 -19.15 -7.49 -5.55
N GLU A 438 -19.94 -7.35 -6.62
CA GLU A 438 -20.64 -8.47 -7.26
C GLU A 438 -19.65 -9.49 -7.86
N PRO A 439 -20.00 -10.79 -7.90
CA PRO A 439 -19.19 -11.81 -8.57
C PRO A 439 -19.01 -11.52 -10.07
N GLY A 440 -17.77 -11.48 -10.55
CA GLY A 440 -17.43 -11.29 -11.95
C GLY A 440 -15.93 -11.02 -12.16
N ILE A 441 -15.58 -10.57 -13.37
CA ILE A 441 -14.21 -10.14 -13.70
C ILE A 441 -14.19 -8.69 -14.16
N TYR A 442 -13.05 -8.04 -13.99
CA TYR A 442 -12.76 -6.72 -14.53
C TYR A 442 -11.77 -6.90 -15.69
N VAL A 443 -12.20 -6.53 -16.89
CA VAL A 443 -11.38 -6.57 -18.11
C VAL A 443 -10.91 -5.16 -18.48
N ASP A 444 -9.82 -5.08 -19.23
CA ASP A 444 -9.33 -3.85 -19.85
C ASP A 444 -10.41 -3.23 -20.76
N ILE A 445 -10.72 -1.96 -20.57
CA ILE A 445 -11.68 -1.23 -21.41
C ILE A 445 -11.15 -0.99 -22.85
N VAL A 446 -9.84 -1.12 -23.07
CA VAL A 446 -9.14 -0.94 -24.35
C VAL A 446 -9.07 -2.25 -25.15
N SER A 447 -8.46 -3.31 -24.63
CA SER A 447 -8.29 -4.59 -25.35
C SER A 447 -9.37 -5.64 -25.06
N GLY A 448 -10.06 -5.56 -23.92
CA GLY A 448 -10.90 -6.64 -23.40
C GLY A 448 -10.12 -7.77 -22.69
N GLU A 449 -8.80 -7.65 -22.52
CA GLU A 449 -8.00 -8.60 -21.75
C GLU A 449 -8.47 -8.63 -20.27
N PRO A 450 -8.76 -9.81 -19.67
CA PRO A 450 -9.13 -9.89 -18.26
C PRO A 450 -7.96 -9.52 -17.36
N LEU A 451 -8.19 -8.58 -16.42
CA LEU A 451 -7.16 -8.01 -15.55
C LEU A 451 -7.31 -8.43 -14.09
N PHE A 452 -8.54 -8.43 -13.55
CA PHE A 452 -8.79 -8.71 -12.12
C PHE A 452 -10.05 -9.55 -11.89
N SER A 453 -10.07 -10.35 -10.83
CA SER A 453 -11.28 -11.04 -10.33
C SER A 453 -11.98 -10.23 -9.23
N SER A 454 -13.31 -10.34 -9.15
CA SER A 454 -14.08 -9.85 -7.99
C SER A 454 -13.67 -10.50 -6.66
N ASP A 455 -13.05 -11.68 -6.70
CA ASP A 455 -12.57 -12.38 -5.52
C ASP A 455 -11.42 -11.62 -4.88
N ASP A 456 -10.47 -11.17 -5.70
CA ASP A 456 -9.31 -10.36 -5.31
C ASP A 456 -9.64 -8.90 -5.01
N LYS A 457 -10.87 -8.46 -5.31
CA LYS A 457 -11.34 -7.12 -4.92
C LYS A 457 -11.64 -7.04 -3.42
N TYR A 458 -11.31 -5.91 -2.82
CA TYR A 458 -11.65 -5.56 -1.44
C TYR A 458 -11.87 -4.04 -1.27
N ASP A 459 -12.46 -3.62 -0.15
CA ASP A 459 -12.58 -2.21 0.21
C ASP A 459 -11.29 -1.74 0.91
N ALA A 460 -10.52 -0.91 0.22
CA ALA A 460 -9.30 -0.30 0.77
C ALA A 460 -9.55 1.06 1.46
N GLY A 461 -10.75 1.63 1.35
CA GLY A 461 -11.03 2.99 1.82
C GLY A 461 -10.16 4.08 1.17
N CYS A 462 -9.65 3.84 -0.06
CA CYS A 462 -8.88 4.83 -0.83
C CYS A 462 -9.73 5.55 -1.89
N GLY A 463 -10.88 5.00 -2.28
CA GLY A 463 -11.79 5.57 -3.28
C GLY A 463 -11.53 5.12 -4.73
N TRP A 464 -10.78 4.04 -4.92
CA TRP A 464 -10.59 3.40 -6.24
C TRP A 464 -10.75 1.89 -6.08
N PRO A 465 -11.31 1.18 -7.08
CA PRO A 465 -11.40 -0.28 -7.04
C PRO A 465 -10.02 -0.88 -6.76
N SER A 466 -9.93 -1.57 -5.62
CA SER A 466 -8.67 -2.07 -5.08
C SER A 466 -8.66 -3.59 -5.08
N PHE A 467 -7.56 -4.15 -5.59
CA PHE A 467 -7.38 -5.59 -5.73
C PHE A 467 -6.10 -6.06 -5.03
N THR A 468 -6.09 -7.29 -4.53
CA THR A 468 -4.90 -7.89 -3.88
C THR A 468 -3.89 -8.44 -4.88
N LYS A 469 -4.34 -8.83 -6.08
CA LYS A 469 -3.53 -9.31 -7.20
C LYS A 469 -4.31 -9.20 -8.52
N PRO A 470 -3.64 -9.17 -9.69
CA PRO A 470 -4.29 -9.43 -10.96
C PRO A 470 -4.80 -10.87 -11.06
N ILE A 471 -5.72 -11.11 -12.01
CA ILE A 471 -6.37 -12.41 -12.22
C ILE A 471 -5.37 -13.53 -12.59
N VAL A 472 -4.30 -13.16 -13.30
CA VAL A 472 -3.05 -13.91 -13.45
C VAL A 472 -1.90 -12.87 -13.43
N PRO A 473 -0.66 -13.22 -13.03
CA PRO A 473 0.42 -12.22 -12.92
C PRO A 473 0.73 -11.49 -14.23
N GLU A 474 0.61 -12.15 -15.38
CA GLU A 474 1.17 -11.68 -16.64
C GLU A 474 0.34 -10.62 -17.35
N VAL A 475 -0.90 -10.35 -16.94
CA VAL A 475 -1.79 -9.37 -17.63
C VAL A 475 -1.60 -7.92 -17.17
N VAL A 476 -0.80 -7.70 -16.12
CA VAL A 476 -0.40 -6.37 -15.63
C VAL A 476 1.12 -6.25 -15.69
N THR A 477 1.60 -5.09 -16.13
CA THR A 477 3.02 -4.72 -16.12
C THR A 477 3.25 -3.57 -15.13
N GLU A 478 4.43 -3.54 -14.53
CA GLU A 478 4.78 -2.61 -13.45
C GLU A 478 5.96 -1.71 -13.85
N HIS A 479 5.80 -0.39 -13.66
CA HIS A 479 6.76 0.63 -14.14
C HIS A 479 7.07 1.65 -13.04
N ILE A 480 8.29 2.20 -13.01
CA ILE A 480 8.67 3.22 -12.02
C ILE A 480 8.12 4.59 -12.42
N ASP A 481 7.20 5.12 -11.61
CA ASP A 481 6.65 6.47 -11.75
C ASP A 481 7.31 7.43 -10.73
N ASN A 482 7.95 8.48 -11.24
CA ASN A 482 8.59 9.55 -10.45
C ASN A 482 7.76 10.86 -10.43
N SER A 483 6.54 10.84 -10.96
CA SER A 483 5.69 12.01 -11.09
C SER A 483 5.32 12.61 -9.72
N PHE A 484 5.03 13.91 -9.71
CA PHE A 484 4.69 14.66 -8.50
C PHE A 484 5.75 14.61 -7.38
N ASN A 485 7.02 14.32 -7.74
CA ASN A 485 8.15 14.19 -6.81
C ASN A 485 7.92 13.08 -5.75
N MET A 486 7.27 11.99 -6.17
CA MET A 486 7.06 10.76 -5.41
C MET A 486 7.62 9.59 -6.21
N GLN A 487 8.09 8.54 -5.53
CA GLN A 487 8.41 7.27 -6.18
C GLN A 487 7.23 6.31 -5.99
N ARG A 488 6.64 5.85 -7.09
CA ARG A 488 5.49 4.92 -7.12
C ARG A 488 5.73 3.84 -8.17
N ILE A 489 4.93 2.77 -8.12
CA ILE A 489 4.89 1.74 -9.16
C ILE A 489 3.58 1.91 -9.92
N GLU A 490 3.66 2.38 -11.16
CA GLU A 490 2.57 2.41 -12.12
C GLU A 490 2.22 0.99 -12.58
N THR A 491 0.94 0.74 -12.83
CA THR A 491 0.42 -0.50 -13.40
C THR A 491 -0.21 -0.24 -14.75
N ARG A 492 0.13 -1.04 -15.77
CA ARG A 492 -0.40 -0.97 -17.15
C ARG A 492 -0.90 -2.34 -17.62
N SER A 493 -1.91 -2.38 -18.50
CA SER A 493 -2.37 -3.66 -19.09
C SER A 493 -1.34 -4.23 -20.06
N ARG A 494 -1.16 -5.55 -20.08
CA ARG A 494 -0.17 -6.22 -20.95
C ARG A 494 -0.44 -5.97 -22.44
N VAL A 495 -1.65 -6.20 -22.92
CA VAL A 495 -1.93 -6.14 -24.38
C VAL A 495 -2.02 -4.72 -24.90
N ALA A 496 -2.64 -3.79 -24.17
CA ALA A 496 -2.89 -2.43 -24.66
C ALA A 496 -1.89 -1.36 -24.19
N ASP A 497 -0.98 -1.68 -23.26
CA ASP A 497 -0.15 -0.71 -22.52
C ASP A 497 -0.98 0.43 -21.87
N ALA A 498 -2.27 0.16 -21.60
CA ALA A 498 -3.18 1.14 -21.06
C ALA A 498 -2.85 1.41 -19.59
N HIS A 499 -2.71 2.68 -19.21
CA HIS A 499 -2.54 3.06 -17.81
C HIS A 499 -3.75 2.61 -16.98
N LEU A 500 -3.48 1.79 -15.95
CA LEU A 500 -4.49 1.25 -15.05
C LEU A 500 -4.53 2.02 -13.73
N GLY A 501 -3.37 2.34 -13.15
CA GLY A 501 -3.25 2.98 -11.85
C GLY A 501 -1.90 2.68 -11.20
N HIS A 502 -1.87 2.43 -9.89
CA HIS A 502 -0.63 2.17 -9.15
C HIS A 502 -0.76 1.01 -8.17
N VAL A 503 0.34 0.29 -7.91
CA VAL A 503 0.40 -0.74 -6.86
C VAL A 503 1.16 -0.22 -5.63
N PHE A 504 0.68 -0.58 -4.44
CA PHE A 504 1.21 -0.14 -3.15
C PHE A 504 1.36 -1.32 -2.16
N PRO A 505 2.36 -1.32 -1.26
CA PRO A 505 2.55 -2.36 -0.25
C PRO A 505 1.72 -2.12 1.04
N ASP A 506 0.54 -1.51 0.92
CA ASP A 506 -0.36 -1.15 2.04
C ASP A 506 -1.70 -1.91 2.01
N GLY A 507 -1.74 -3.04 1.31
CA GLY A 507 -2.89 -3.94 1.21
C GLY A 507 -3.05 -4.92 2.39
N PRO A 508 -4.10 -5.76 2.37
CA PRO A 508 -4.36 -6.76 3.40
C PRO A 508 -3.23 -7.79 3.44
N ARG A 509 -2.51 -7.84 4.57
CA ARG A 509 -1.34 -8.72 4.76
C ARG A 509 -1.72 -10.20 4.64
N ASP A 510 -2.91 -10.57 5.09
CA ASP A 510 -3.53 -11.89 4.95
C ASP A 510 -3.87 -12.28 3.49
N ARG A 511 -3.70 -11.34 2.54
CA ARG A 511 -3.97 -11.54 1.12
C ARG A 511 -2.78 -11.14 0.22
N GLY A 512 -1.57 -11.09 0.78
CA GLY A 512 -0.33 -10.80 0.06
C GLY A 512 0.15 -9.35 0.14
N GLY A 513 -0.46 -8.49 0.97
CA GLY A 513 0.07 -7.16 1.32
C GLY A 513 0.04 -6.09 0.21
N LEU A 514 -0.24 -6.47 -1.03
CA LEU A 514 -0.35 -5.54 -2.16
C LEU A 514 -1.75 -4.96 -2.29
N ARG A 515 -1.80 -3.68 -2.69
CA ARG A 515 -2.99 -2.96 -3.13
C ARG A 515 -2.78 -2.46 -4.55
N TYR A 516 -3.35 -3.16 -5.52
CA TYR A 516 -3.51 -2.68 -6.88
C TYR A 516 -4.65 -1.66 -6.87
N CYS A 517 -4.30 -0.38 -6.89
CA CYS A 517 -5.21 0.76 -6.83
C CYS A 517 -5.51 1.23 -8.25
N ILE A 518 -6.61 0.74 -8.82
CA ILE A 518 -6.88 0.83 -10.26
C ILE A 518 -7.97 1.87 -10.53
N ASN A 519 -7.83 2.64 -11.60
CA ASN A 519 -8.88 3.52 -12.10
C ASN A 519 -10.02 2.66 -12.67
N GLY A 520 -11.22 2.79 -12.12
CA GLY A 520 -12.41 2.14 -12.65
C GLY A 520 -12.73 2.52 -14.10
N ALA A 521 -12.40 3.75 -14.52
CA ALA A 521 -12.52 4.21 -15.90
C ALA A 521 -11.61 3.49 -16.91
N ALA A 522 -10.58 2.75 -16.45
CA ALA A 522 -9.75 1.86 -17.27
C ALA A 522 -10.32 0.42 -17.36
N LEU A 523 -11.36 0.11 -16.58
CA LEU A 523 -11.92 -1.23 -16.46
C LEU A 523 -13.32 -1.33 -17.08
N LYS A 524 -13.71 -2.54 -17.44
CA LYS A 524 -15.10 -2.94 -17.69
C LYS A 524 -15.39 -4.19 -16.86
N PHE A 525 -16.41 -4.10 -15.99
CA PHE A 525 -16.89 -5.25 -15.23
C PHE A 525 -17.77 -6.16 -16.11
N ILE A 526 -17.57 -7.47 -16.00
CA ILE A 526 -18.39 -8.52 -16.61
C ILE A 526 -18.94 -9.39 -15.47
N PRO A 527 -20.25 -9.33 -15.16
CA PRO A 527 -20.87 -10.16 -14.12
C PRO A 527 -20.67 -11.66 -14.40
N LYS A 528 -20.54 -12.47 -13.36
CA LYS A 528 -20.33 -13.94 -13.47
C LYS A 528 -21.38 -14.62 -14.35
N ALA A 529 -22.63 -14.20 -14.25
CA ALA A 529 -23.74 -14.71 -15.07
C ALA A 529 -23.62 -14.38 -16.57
N GLU A 530 -22.84 -13.36 -16.94
CA GLU A 530 -22.61 -12.92 -18.32
C GLU A 530 -21.26 -13.41 -18.88
N MET A 531 -20.31 -13.81 -18.02
CA MET A 531 -18.94 -14.19 -18.42
C MET A 531 -18.91 -15.22 -19.55
N GLU A 532 -19.73 -16.28 -19.49
CA GLU A 532 -19.72 -17.32 -20.54
C GLU A 532 -20.27 -16.80 -21.87
N ALA A 533 -21.37 -16.04 -21.86
CA ALA A 533 -21.92 -15.39 -23.05
C ALA A 533 -20.97 -14.33 -23.64
N ALA A 534 -20.13 -13.72 -22.81
CA ALA A 534 -19.11 -12.74 -23.20
C ALA A 534 -17.76 -13.37 -23.62
N GLY A 535 -17.63 -14.71 -23.62
CA GLY A 535 -16.40 -15.42 -24.05
C GLY A 535 -15.40 -15.75 -22.94
N TYR A 536 -15.67 -15.34 -21.70
CA TYR A 536 -14.81 -15.53 -20.52
C TYR A 536 -15.20 -16.76 -19.67
N GLY A 537 -15.98 -17.70 -20.21
CA GLY A 537 -16.43 -18.90 -19.49
C GLY A 537 -15.29 -19.73 -18.90
N HIS A 538 -14.13 -19.75 -19.56
CA HIS A 538 -12.91 -20.41 -19.07
C HIS A 538 -12.39 -19.86 -17.73
N LEU A 539 -12.75 -18.63 -17.34
CA LEU A 539 -12.34 -17.98 -16.10
C LEU A 539 -13.39 -18.06 -14.97
N LEU A 540 -14.55 -18.71 -15.19
CA LEU A 540 -15.60 -18.84 -14.17
C LEU A 540 -15.12 -19.47 -12.85
N HIS A 541 -14.09 -20.31 -12.91
CA HIS A 541 -13.49 -20.96 -11.74
C HIS A 541 -12.62 -20.02 -10.88
N LEU A 542 -12.30 -18.82 -11.36
CA LEU A 542 -11.58 -17.76 -10.63
C LEU A 542 -12.54 -16.75 -9.97
N VAL A 543 -13.85 -17.03 -9.97
CA VAL A 543 -14.89 -16.13 -9.46
C VAL A 543 -15.84 -16.92 -8.57
N ASN A 544 -15.70 -16.77 -7.25
CA ASN A 544 -16.55 -17.40 -6.26
C ASN A 544 -17.88 -16.67 -6.09
N ASP A 545 -18.92 -17.42 -5.73
CA ASP A 545 -20.18 -16.82 -5.27
C ASP A 545 -20.01 -16.43 -3.80
N LYS A 546 -20.13 -15.12 -3.50
CA LYS A 546 -19.96 -14.53 -2.17
C LYS A 546 -21.28 -14.47 -1.39
#